data_AF-A0A2A4NMN0-F1
#
_entry.id   AF-A0A2A4NMN0-F1
#
_cell.length_a   1.000
_cell.length_b   1.000
_cell.length_c   1.000
_cell.angle_alpha   90.00
_cell.angle_beta   90.00
_cell.angle_gamma   90.00
#
_symmetry.space_group_name_H-M   'P 1'
#
loop_
_entity.id
_entity.type
_entity.pdbx_description
1 polymer ?
#
loop_
_entity_poly.entity_id
_entity_poly.type
_entity_poly.pdbx_seq_one_letter_code
_entity_poly.pdbx_strand_id
1 'polypeptide(L)'
;MPFIFKEYHKEKLIVKKIRGNISILEIQDILIKTIQLNDRFPEHRILNDFRFSTLNFNTKELTVLLKGISTKEIPKHSKVFIFDTDEDSSLYDLFVNTYNLKNTYLFDSLEKACAFYGIDKMIISGFLEN
;
A
#
# COMPACT_ATOMS: atom_id res chain seq x y z
N MET A 1 8.90 14.00 0.45
CA MET A 1 7.51 13.49 0.43
C MET A 1 7.58 12.01 0.75
N PRO A 2 6.86 11.48 1.74
CA PRO A 2 6.98 10.08 2.18
C PRO A 2 6.43 9.09 1.16
N PHE A 3 5.81 9.55 0.08
CA PHE A 3 5.15 8.75 -0.93
C PHE A 3 5.64 9.13 -2.33
N ILE A 4 6.15 8.15 -3.07
CA ILE A 4 6.34 8.22 -4.53
C ILE A 4 5.79 6.94 -5.16
N PHE A 5 5.39 7.01 -6.43
CA PHE A 5 4.89 5.85 -7.16
C PHE A 5 5.49 5.75 -8.56
N LYS A 6 5.47 4.53 -9.09
CA LYS A 6 5.79 4.24 -10.48
C LYS A 6 4.80 3.23 -11.04
N GLU A 7 4.34 3.50 -12.26
CA GLU A 7 3.47 2.60 -13.02
C GLU A 7 4.30 1.69 -13.92
N TYR A 8 3.90 0.43 -13.99
CA TYR A 8 4.43 -0.60 -14.86
C TYR A 8 3.30 -1.16 -15.71
N HIS A 9 3.06 -0.51 -16.86
CA HIS A 9 1.91 -0.80 -17.74
C HIS A 9 1.86 -2.26 -18.20
N LYS A 10 3.01 -2.86 -18.54
CA LYS A 10 3.09 -4.24 -19.06
C LYS A 10 2.66 -5.26 -18.01
N GLU A 11 3.01 -5.02 -16.75
CA GLU A 11 2.71 -5.87 -15.60
C GLU A 11 1.34 -5.57 -14.97
N LYS A 12 0.65 -4.53 -15.46
CA LYS A 12 -0.54 -3.92 -14.85
C LYS A 12 -0.34 -3.70 -13.35
N LEU A 13 0.77 -3.06 -12.99
CA LEU A 13 1.19 -2.87 -11.60
C LEU A 13 1.50 -1.40 -11.32
N ILE A 14 1.02 -0.91 -10.18
CA ILE A 14 1.50 0.32 -9.55
C ILE A 14 2.32 -0.06 -8.34
N VAL A 15 3.56 0.43 -8.29
CA VAL A 15 4.45 0.28 -7.15
C VAL A 15 4.53 1.60 -6.42
N LYS A 16 4.25 1.59 -5.12
CA LYS A 16 4.35 2.75 -4.24
C LYS A 16 5.49 2.52 -3.26
N LYS A 17 6.39 3.49 -3.17
CA LYS A 17 7.49 3.52 -2.21
C LYS A 17 7.11 4.50 -1.11
N ILE A 18 6.92 3.98 0.11
CA ILE A 18 6.49 4.72 1.29
C ILE A 18 7.58 4.63 2.35
N ARG A 19 8.15 5.78 2.75
CA ARG A 19 9.41 5.84 3.52
C ARG A 19 9.40 6.93 4.59
N GLY A 20 10.17 6.72 5.65
CA GLY A 20 10.38 7.68 6.74
C GLY A 20 9.23 7.68 7.75
N ASN A 21 9.12 8.77 8.50
CA ASN A 21 8.09 8.92 9.53
C ASN A 21 6.75 9.24 8.89
N ILE A 22 5.75 8.38 9.11
CA ILE A 22 4.41 8.48 8.53
C ILE A 22 3.42 8.85 9.62
N SER A 23 2.94 10.09 9.63
CA SER A 23 1.84 10.50 10.51
C SER A 23 0.48 10.17 9.89
N ILE A 24 -0.59 10.36 10.67
CA ILE A 24 -1.96 10.14 10.18
C ILE A 24 -2.32 11.02 8.97
N LEU A 25 -1.74 12.22 8.86
CA LEU A 25 -1.99 13.13 7.74
C LEU A 25 -1.39 12.61 6.43
N GLU A 26 -0.18 12.03 6.46
CA GLU A 26 0.39 11.41 5.26
C GLU A 26 -0.28 10.06 4.94
N ILE A 27 -0.85 9.34 5.90
CA ILE A 27 -1.76 8.21 5.57
C ILE A 27 -2.98 8.72 4.79
N GLN A 28 -3.59 9.82 5.23
CA GLN A 28 -4.72 10.43 4.51
C GLN A 28 -4.32 10.83 3.07
N ASP A 29 -3.18 11.49 2.90
CA ASP A 29 -2.65 11.86 1.58
C ASP A 29 -2.37 10.62 0.69
N ILE A 30 -1.76 9.58 1.26
CA ILE A 30 -1.53 8.29 0.57
C ILE A 30 -2.86 7.67 0.13
N LEU A 31 -3.91 7.74 0.95
CA LEU A 31 -5.23 7.20 0.62
C LEU A 31 -5.89 7.99 -0.52
N ILE A 32 -5.88 9.32 -0.45
CA ILE A 32 -6.42 10.18 -1.52
C ILE A 32 -5.72 9.89 -2.84
N LYS A 33 -4.38 9.84 -2.84
CA LYS A 33 -3.60 9.50 -4.04
C LYS A 33 -3.87 8.09 -4.52
N THR A 34 -4.11 7.15 -3.61
CA THR A 34 -4.46 5.78 -3.97
C THR A 34 -5.79 5.71 -4.70
N ILE A 35 -6.80 6.47 -4.26
CA ILE A 35 -8.10 6.56 -4.93
C ILE A 35 -7.91 7.15 -6.33
N GLN A 36 -7.20 8.29 -6.45
CA GLN A 36 -6.89 8.92 -7.73
C GLN A 36 -6.15 7.99 -8.71
N LEU A 37 -5.19 7.22 -8.20
CA LEU A 37 -4.45 6.24 -9.00
C LEU A 37 -5.34 5.10 -9.47
N ASN A 38 -6.26 4.64 -8.64
CA ASN A 38 -7.22 3.60 -9.01
C ASN A 38 -8.21 4.09 -10.07
N ASP A 39 -8.68 5.33 -9.97
CA ASP A 39 -9.56 5.91 -10.98
C ASP A 39 -8.84 6.05 -12.34
N ARG A 40 -7.55 6.40 -12.30
CA ARG A 40 -6.72 6.54 -13.50
C ARG A 40 -6.30 5.19 -14.10
N PHE A 41 -6.07 4.18 -13.27
CA PHE A 41 -5.52 2.89 -13.66
C PHE A 41 -6.35 1.74 -13.05
N PRO A 42 -7.64 1.63 -13.42
CA PRO A 42 -8.58 0.74 -12.74
C PRO A 42 -8.16 -0.72 -12.80
N GLU A 43 -7.50 -1.15 -13.88
CA GLU A 43 -7.08 -2.54 -14.08
C GLU A 43 -5.73 -2.89 -13.41
N HIS A 44 -5.09 -1.94 -12.72
CA HIS A 44 -3.77 -2.16 -12.13
C HIS A 44 -3.86 -2.72 -10.71
N ARG A 45 -2.99 -3.69 -10.42
CA ARG A 45 -2.70 -4.17 -9.06
C ARG A 45 -1.82 -3.16 -8.35
N ILE A 46 -1.85 -3.15 -7.01
CA ILE A 46 -1.11 -2.18 -6.21
C ILE A 46 -0.17 -2.89 -5.24
N LEU A 47 1.13 -2.61 -5.35
CA LEU A 47 2.14 -2.97 -4.37
C LEU A 47 2.51 -1.73 -3.54
N ASN A 48 2.28 -1.79 -2.23
CA ASN A 48 2.64 -0.75 -1.28
C ASN A 48 3.87 -1.22 -0.49
N ASP A 49 5.01 -0.60 -0.72
CA ASP A 49 6.24 -0.89 0.01
C ASP A 49 6.37 0.12 1.15
N PHE A 50 6.20 -0.34 2.40
CA PHE A 50 6.34 0.42 3.64
C PHE A 50 7.65 0.10 4.39
N ARG A 51 8.57 -0.66 3.77
CA ARG A 51 9.88 -0.90 4.38
C ARG A 51 10.59 0.42 4.66
N PHE A 52 11.37 0.50 5.73
CA PHE A 52 12.01 1.74 6.20
C PHE A 52 11.02 2.89 6.48
N SER A 53 9.78 2.57 6.85
CA SER A 53 8.84 3.54 7.37
C SER A 53 8.62 3.33 8.86
N THR A 54 8.22 4.39 9.56
CA THR A 54 7.83 4.32 10.97
C THR A 54 6.48 5.00 11.10
N LEU A 55 5.49 4.26 11.59
CA LEU A 55 4.13 4.77 11.75
C LEU A 55 4.03 5.55 13.06
N ASN A 56 3.67 6.82 12.98
CA ASN A 56 3.53 7.72 14.12
C ASN A 56 2.08 8.19 14.27
N PHE A 57 1.20 7.26 14.58
CA PHE A 57 -0.20 7.48 14.93
C PHE A 57 -0.72 6.24 15.66
N ASN A 58 -1.81 6.39 16.41
CA ASN A 58 -2.44 5.25 17.08
C ASN A 58 -3.64 4.69 16.28
N THR A 59 -4.10 3.50 16.67
CA THR A 59 -5.23 2.81 16.03
C THR A 59 -6.52 3.62 16.05
N LYS A 60 -6.74 4.47 17.07
CA LYS A 60 -7.95 5.30 17.18
C LYS A 60 -7.96 6.39 16.13
N GLU A 61 -6.83 7.08 15.92
CA GLU A 61 -6.67 8.08 14.86
C GLU A 61 -6.90 7.46 13.48
N LEU A 62 -6.30 6.30 13.22
CA LEU A 62 -6.49 5.59 11.96
C LEU A 62 -7.97 5.18 11.77
N THR A 63 -8.61 4.64 12.80
CA THR A 63 -10.05 4.26 12.73
C THR A 63 -10.94 5.45 12.38
N VAL A 64 -10.67 6.63 12.96
CA VAL A 64 -11.44 7.85 12.68
C VAL A 64 -11.26 8.27 11.22
N LEU A 65 -10.02 8.27 10.73
CA LEU A 65 -9.72 8.59 9.33
C LEU A 65 -10.47 7.63 8.39
N LEU A 66 -10.41 6.33 8.67
CA LEU A 66 -11.00 5.31 7.81
C LEU A 66 -12.54 5.39 7.76
N LYS A 67 -13.21 5.75 8.86
CA LYS A 67 -14.67 5.98 8.86
C LYS A 67 -15.13 7.06 7.88
N GLY A 68 -14.24 8.01 7.54
CA GLY A 68 -14.53 9.09 6.59
C GLY A 68 -14.43 8.68 5.11
N ILE A 69 -13.95 7.47 4.80
CA ILE A 69 -13.70 7.02 3.42
C ILE A 69 -14.79 6.04 2.99
N SER A 70 -15.36 6.26 1.81
CA SER A 70 -16.35 5.34 1.25
C SER A 70 -15.67 4.05 0.78
N THR A 71 -16.19 2.89 1.17
CA THR A 71 -15.71 1.58 0.71
C THR A 71 -15.74 1.43 -0.81
N LYS A 72 -16.59 2.21 -1.50
CA LYS A 72 -16.70 2.21 -2.97
C LYS A 72 -15.50 2.85 -3.66
N GLU A 73 -14.77 3.71 -2.96
CA GLU A 73 -13.60 4.43 -3.47
C GLU A 73 -12.32 3.60 -3.34
N ILE A 74 -12.38 2.50 -2.58
CA ILE A 74 -11.23 1.64 -2.32
C ILE A 74 -11.02 0.67 -3.50
N PRO A 75 -9.79 0.56 -4.04
CA PRO A 75 -9.50 -0.35 -5.16
C PRO A 75 -9.98 -1.78 -4.88
N LYS A 76 -10.67 -2.41 -5.84
CA LYS A 76 -11.18 -3.78 -5.70
C LYS A 76 -10.11 -4.85 -5.98
N HIS A 77 -9.08 -4.49 -6.73
CA HIS A 77 -7.98 -5.39 -7.10
C HIS A 77 -7.05 -5.68 -5.92
N SER A 78 -6.27 -6.75 -6.06
CA SER A 78 -5.41 -7.22 -4.99
C SER A 78 -4.36 -6.18 -4.60
N LYS A 79 -4.29 -5.89 -3.31
CA LYS A 79 -3.34 -4.96 -2.70
C LYS A 79 -2.31 -5.75 -1.92
N VAL A 80 -1.04 -5.57 -2.26
CA VAL A 80 0.05 -6.17 -1.52
C VAL A 80 0.75 -5.10 -0.69
N PHE A 81 1.06 -5.43 0.56
CA PHE A 81 1.83 -4.61 1.47
C PHE A 81 3.13 -5.31 1.82
N ILE A 82 4.21 -4.55 1.89
CA ILE A 82 5.53 -5.03 2.34
C ILE A 82 5.95 -4.20 3.55
N PHE A 83 6.24 -4.86 4.67
CA PHE A 83 6.73 -4.25 5.91
C PHE A 83 7.99 -4.96 6.39
N ASP A 84 8.85 -4.25 7.13
CA ASP A 84 10.10 -4.82 7.67
C ASP A 84 9.89 -5.57 9.00
N THR A 85 8.82 -5.26 9.75
CA THR A 85 8.56 -5.86 11.07
C THR A 85 7.08 -6.17 11.29
N ASP A 86 6.80 -7.11 12.19
CA ASP A 86 5.44 -7.50 12.59
C ASP A 86 4.72 -6.39 13.37
N GLU A 87 5.43 -5.45 14.00
CA GLU A 87 4.84 -4.35 14.77
C GLU A 87 4.08 -3.35 13.89
N ASP A 88 4.45 -3.24 12.61
CA ASP A 88 3.77 -2.37 11.63
C ASP A 88 2.50 -3.00 11.01
N SER A 89 2.18 -4.26 11.36
CA SER A 89 1.02 -5.00 10.84
C SER A 89 -0.35 -4.44 11.29
N SER A 90 -0.36 -3.54 12.27
CA SER A 90 -1.60 -2.90 12.76
C SER A 90 -2.36 -2.12 11.67
N LEU A 91 -1.65 -1.57 10.67
CA LEU A 91 -2.25 -0.99 9.47
C LEU A 91 -3.00 -2.05 8.66
N TYR A 92 -2.33 -3.17 8.39
CA TYR A 92 -2.89 -4.28 7.61
C TYR A 92 -4.14 -4.85 8.27
N ASP A 93 -4.07 -5.16 9.57
CA ASP A 93 -5.20 -5.71 10.32
C ASP A 93 -6.38 -4.75 10.32
N LEU A 94 -6.14 -3.45 10.48
CA LEU A 94 -7.22 -2.48 10.46
C LEU A 94 -7.84 -2.33 9.06
N PHE A 95 -7.04 -2.38 7.99
CA PHE A 95 -7.54 -2.35 6.61
C PHE A 95 -8.39 -3.59 6.27
N VAL A 96 -7.94 -4.77 6.69
CA VAL A 96 -8.66 -6.03 6.48
C VAL A 96 -9.95 -6.06 7.28
N ASN A 97 -9.90 -5.69 8.57
CA ASN A 97 -11.04 -5.77 9.48
C ASN A 97 -12.09 -4.66 9.24
N THR A 98 -11.66 -3.44 8.92
CA THR A 98 -12.58 -2.29 8.76
C THR A 98 -13.26 -2.29 7.40
N TYR A 99 -12.56 -2.72 6.35
CA TYR A 99 -13.07 -2.62 4.98
C TYR A 99 -13.36 -3.97 4.32
N ASN A 100 -13.19 -5.08 5.04
CA ASN A 100 -13.44 -6.43 4.55
C ASN A 100 -12.80 -6.67 3.17
N LEU A 101 -11.59 -6.13 2.98
CA LEU A 101 -10.87 -6.19 1.72
C LEU A 101 -10.29 -7.59 1.56
N LYS A 102 -11.10 -8.51 1.03
CA LYS A 102 -10.75 -9.92 0.77
C LYS A 102 -9.52 -10.11 -0.12
N ASN A 103 -9.00 -9.04 -0.73
CA ASN A 103 -7.90 -9.05 -1.67
C ASN A 103 -6.66 -8.29 -1.15
N THR A 104 -6.49 -8.15 0.16
CA THR A 104 -5.30 -7.53 0.76
C THR A 104 -4.35 -8.58 1.32
N TYR A 105 -3.06 -8.46 1.02
CA TYR A 105 -2.02 -9.43 1.42
C TYR A 105 -0.82 -8.71 2.03
N LEU A 106 -0.24 -9.30 3.06
CA LEU A 106 0.94 -8.82 3.76
C LEU A 106 2.13 -9.74 3.49
N PHE A 107 3.28 -9.17 3.16
CA PHE A 107 4.55 -9.88 3.06
C PHE A 107 5.67 -9.15 3.80
N ASP A 108 6.66 -9.89 4.25
CA ASP A 108 7.88 -9.40 4.90
C ASP A 108 9.02 -9.08 3.90
N SER A 109 8.78 -9.30 2.61
CA SER A 109 9.83 -9.24 1.59
C SER A 109 9.27 -8.92 0.20
N LEU A 110 10.10 -8.24 -0.60
CA LEU A 110 9.80 -7.91 -1.98
C LEU A 110 9.66 -9.18 -2.84
N GLU A 111 10.50 -10.17 -2.57
CA GLU A 111 10.52 -11.47 -3.25
C GLU A 111 9.16 -12.16 -3.16
N LYS A 112 8.60 -12.29 -1.95
CA LYS A 112 7.30 -12.96 -1.75
C LYS A 112 6.16 -12.16 -2.38
N ALA A 113 6.18 -10.84 -2.26
CA ALA A 113 5.21 -9.95 -2.89
C ALA A 113 5.22 -10.06 -4.43
N CYS A 114 6.40 -10.09 -5.04
CA CYS A 114 6.57 -10.25 -6.48
C CYS A 114 6.14 -11.64 -6.96
N ALA A 115 6.50 -12.69 -6.22
CA ALA A 115 6.08 -14.07 -6.50
C ALA A 115 4.55 -14.21 -6.48
N PHE A 116 3.87 -13.59 -5.50
CA PHE A 116 2.41 -13.56 -5.45
C PHE A 116 1.78 -12.94 -6.71
N TYR A 117 2.40 -11.90 -7.26
CA TYR A 117 1.95 -11.27 -8.49
C TYR A 117 2.44 -11.93 -9.79
N GLY A 118 3.34 -12.93 -9.70
CA GLY A 118 3.99 -13.54 -10.85
C GLY A 118 4.91 -12.57 -11.60
N ILE A 119 5.55 -11.64 -10.88
CA ILE A 119 6.42 -10.60 -11.45
C ILE A 119 7.86 -10.88 -11.04
N ASP A 120 8.81 -10.62 -11.95
CA ASP A 120 10.23 -10.63 -11.61
C ASP A 120 10.58 -9.38 -10.78
N LYS A 121 11.12 -9.59 -9.58
CA LYS A 121 11.51 -8.50 -8.67
C LYS A 121 12.47 -7.50 -9.32
N MET A 122 13.31 -7.95 -10.26
CA MET A 122 14.29 -7.11 -10.94
C MET A 122 13.64 -5.96 -11.73
N ILE A 123 12.38 -6.12 -12.15
CA ILE A 123 11.61 -5.08 -12.85
C ILE A 123 11.40 -3.85 -11.95
N ILE A 124 11.22 -4.08 -10.64
CA ILE A 124 10.80 -3.03 -9.70
C ILE A 124 11.86 -2.69 -8.65
N SER A 125 12.88 -3.54 -8.46
CA SER A 125 14.00 -3.33 -7.52
C SER A 125 14.69 -1.99 -7.70
N GLY A 126 15.03 -1.62 -8.94
CA GLY A 126 15.70 -0.34 -9.21
C GLY A 126 14.90 0.89 -8.80
N PHE A 127 13.56 0.81 -8.73
CA PHE A 127 12.74 1.90 -8.19
C PHE A 127 12.66 1.89 -6.66
N LEU A 128 12.72 0.71 -6.04
CA LEU A 128 12.57 0.57 -4.59
C LEU A 128 13.89 0.83 -3.85
N GLU A 129 15.03 0.53 -4.47
CA GLU A 129 16.37 0.62 -3.89
C GLU A 129 17.03 2.00 -4.08
N ASN A 130 16.59 2.80 -5.08
CA ASN A 130 16.99 4.20 -5.28
C ASN A 130 16.01 5.14 -4.59
#